data_AF-A0A495Y3K5-F1
#
_entry.id   AF-A0A495Y3K5-F1
#
_cell.length_a   1.000
_cell.length_b   1.000
_cell.length_c   1.000
_cell.angle_alpha   90.00
_cell.angle_beta   90.00
_cell.angle_gamma   90.00
#
_symmetry.space_group_name_H-M   'P 1'
#
loop_
_entity.id
_entity.type
_entity.pdbx_description
1 polymer ?
#
loop_
_entity_poly.entity_id
_entity_poly.type
_entity_poly.pdbx_seq_one_letter_code
_entity_poly.pdbx_strand_id
1 'polypeptide(L)'
;MAPLGIRSRKARPAGRDEKTPAPVKTSPLGGAVWKVLSIVATLGASRLATLVATKGWQAVTGRPVPIQGDYEKERTRDVVAFTALSAMLVTAARIAAERKAADYYRQSTGHLPKALVDARPSRKQRRAARRLEKARSRAGRAVERATSAVGSTAKDTKDAVAGRLPG
;
A
#
# COMPACT_ATOMS: atom_id res chain seq x y z
N MET A 1 33.36 60.14 11.65
CA MET A 1 33.54 59.07 12.65
C MET A 1 32.18 58.72 13.26
N ALA A 2 31.88 57.41 13.26
CA ALA A 2 30.84 56.65 14.00
C ALA A 2 29.34 57.11 14.00
N PRO A 3 28.43 56.26 13.49
CA PRO A 3 26.97 56.45 13.52
C PRO A 3 26.31 55.65 14.65
N LEU A 4 25.28 56.17 15.32
CA LEU A 4 24.44 55.40 16.24
C LEU A 4 22.98 55.88 16.27
N GLY A 5 22.07 54.92 16.06
CA GLY A 5 20.72 54.91 16.63
C GLY A 5 19.57 55.06 15.62
N ILE A 6 18.47 54.32 15.67
CA ILE A 6 17.98 53.20 16.48
C ILE A 6 16.95 52.50 15.58
N ARG A 7 17.16 51.22 15.22
CA ARG A 7 16.11 50.42 14.55
C ARG A 7 15.15 49.90 15.62
N SER A 8 13.95 50.46 15.69
CA SER A 8 12.83 49.94 16.48
C SER A 8 12.44 48.54 16.00
N ARG A 9 13.06 47.53 16.59
CA ARG A 9 12.71 46.12 16.41
C ARG A 9 11.54 45.83 17.34
N LYS A 10 10.32 45.88 16.78
CA LYS A 10 9.07 45.57 17.47
C LYS A 10 9.22 44.24 18.22
N ALA A 11 8.99 44.29 19.52
CA ALA A 11 9.07 43.18 20.45
C ALA A 11 8.25 41.99 19.96
N ARG A 12 8.92 40.83 19.88
CA ARG A 12 8.29 39.53 19.65
C ARG A 12 7.93 38.98 21.03
N PRO A 13 6.66 38.72 21.36
CA PRO A 13 6.31 38.23 22.69
C PRO A 13 6.96 36.86 22.90
N ALA A 14 7.79 36.80 23.95
CA ALA A 14 8.20 35.58 24.61
C ALA A 14 6.95 34.88 25.15
N GLY A 15 6.80 33.59 24.87
CA GLY A 15 5.63 32.82 25.28
C GLY A 15 5.31 31.69 24.31
N ARG A 16 6.18 30.68 24.26
CA ARG A 16 5.72 29.31 24.03
C ARG A 16 6.79 28.34 24.50
N ASP A 17 6.57 27.86 25.71
CA ASP A 17 7.26 26.75 26.35
C ASP A 17 6.88 25.47 25.59
N GLU A 18 7.44 25.33 24.38
CA GLU A 18 7.26 24.13 23.59
C GLU A 18 8.17 23.06 24.18
N LYS A 19 7.66 22.35 25.19
CA LYS A 19 8.11 20.99 25.54
C LYS A 19 7.99 20.13 24.28
N THR A 20 9.01 20.22 23.45
CA THR A 20 9.30 19.32 22.35
C THR A 20 9.55 17.97 23.01
N PRO A 21 8.71 16.93 22.81
CA PRO A 21 9.08 15.60 23.28
C PRO A 21 10.38 15.25 22.55
N ALA A 22 11.42 14.97 23.34
CA ALA A 22 12.74 14.63 22.84
C ALA A 22 12.61 13.53 21.76
N PRO A 23 13.42 13.56 20.68
CA PRO A 23 13.42 12.50 19.70
C PRO A 23 13.68 11.18 20.43
N VAL A 24 12.69 10.28 20.44
CA VAL A 24 12.86 8.92 20.93
C VAL A 24 14.03 8.32 20.17
N LYS A 25 15.14 8.11 20.88
CA LYS A 25 16.35 7.52 20.34
C LYS A 25 16.02 6.06 20.04
N THR A 26 15.49 5.78 18.85
CA THR A 26 15.35 4.40 18.38
C THR A 26 16.77 3.88 18.20
N SER A 27 17.26 3.07 19.13
CA SER A 27 18.59 2.49 19.05
C SER A 27 18.75 1.77 17.71
N PRO A 28 19.88 1.93 17.00
CA PRO A 28 20.09 1.33 15.68
C PRO A 28 19.88 -0.19 15.67
N LEU A 29 20.16 -0.85 16.80
CA LEU A 29 19.88 -2.26 17.05
C LEU A 29 18.37 -2.58 17.14
N GLY A 30 17.56 -1.75 17.81
CA GLY A 30 16.11 -1.95 17.90
C GLY A 30 15.41 -1.81 16.55
N GLY A 31 15.86 -0.86 15.73
CA GLY A 31 15.36 -0.70 14.36
C GLY A 31 15.71 -1.87 13.43
N ALA A 32 16.89 -2.46 13.58
CA ALA A 32 17.32 -3.62 12.79
C ALA A 32 16.55 -4.90 13.18
N VAL A 33 16.41 -5.17 14.49
CA VAL A 33 15.64 -6.31 15.01
C VAL A 33 14.19 -6.24 14.53
N TRP A 34 13.57 -5.06 14.60
CA TRP A 34 12.21 -4.85 14.13
C TRP A 34 12.03 -5.12 12.63
N LYS A 35 13.02 -4.73 11.81
CA LYS A 35 13.02 -5.01 10.37
C LYS A 35 13.12 -6.50 10.07
N VAL A 36 14.04 -7.21 10.73
CA VAL A 36 14.21 -8.65 10.54
C VAL A 36 12.93 -9.39 10.95
N LEU A 37 12.36 -9.04 12.10
CA LEU A 37 11.08 -9.59 12.55
C LEU A 37 9.97 -9.34 11.54
N SER A 38 9.88 -8.12 10.98
CA SER A 38 8.86 -7.78 9.97
C SER A 38 9.01 -8.60 8.70
N ILE A 39 10.24 -8.86 8.25
CA ILE A 39 10.51 -9.69 7.06
C ILE A 39 10.06 -11.13 7.34
N VAL A 40 10.46 -11.71 8.47
CA VAL A 40 10.07 -13.07 8.87
C VAL A 40 8.56 -13.19 9.02
N ALA A 41 7.93 -12.23 9.68
CA ALA A 41 6.48 -12.18 9.83
C ALA A 41 5.76 -12.10 8.48
N THR A 42 6.28 -11.31 7.54
CA THR A 42 5.71 -11.20 6.18
C THR A 42 5.79 -12.54 5.45
N LEU A 43 6.92 -13.23 5.53
CA LEU A 43 7.10 -14.54 4.91
C LEU A 43 6.18 -15.60 5.55
N GLY A 44 6.10 -15.63 6.87
CA GLY A 44 5.20 -16.53 7.60
C GLY A 44 3.73 -16.26 7.27
N ALA A 45 3.32 -14.99 7.27
CA ALA A 45 1.97 -14.57 6.91
C ALA A 45 1.62 -14.95 5.47
N SER A 46 2.56 -14.78 4.53
CA SER A 46 2.36 -15.15 3.13
C SER A 46 2.10 -16.66 2.96
N ARG A 47 2.89 -17.50 3.65
CA ARG A 47 2.69 -18.96 3.63
C ARG A 47 1.35 -19.36 4.23
N LEU A 48 0.99 -18.80 5.38
CA LEU A 48 -0.29 -19.09 6.03
C LEU A 48 -1.47 -18.61 5.17
N ALA A 49 -1.39 -17.42 4.58
CA ALA A 49 -2.40 -16.90 3.67
C ALA A 49 -2.60 -17.83 2.47
N THR A 50 -1.50 -18.35 1.90
CA THR A 50 -1.56 -19.31 0.78
C THR A 50 -2.24 -20.61 1.19
N LEU A 51 -1.96 -21.13 2.38
CA LEU A 51 -2.59 -22.34 2.91
C LEU A 51 -4.09 -22.13 3.16
N VAL A 52 -4.47 -21.02 3.79
CA VAL A 52 -5.88 -20.69 4.04
C VAL A 52 -6.64 -20.51 2.74
N ALA A 53 -6.06 -19.79 1.77
CA ALA A 53 -6.67 -19.61 0.46
C ALA A 53 -6.86 -20.94 -0.27
N THR A 54 -5.83 -21.80 -0.27
CA THR A 54 -5.90 -23.12 -0.93
C THR A 54 -6.90 -24.05 -0.29
N LYS A 55 -6.87 -24.19 1.03
CA LYS A 55 -7.82 -25.01 1.78
C LYS A 55 -9.24 -24.45 1.73
N GLY A 56 -9.41 -23.14 1.83
CA GLY A 56 -10.72 -22.48 1.76
C GLY A 56 -11.38 -22.71 0.41
N TRP A 57 -10.63 -22.53 -0.69
CA TRP A 57 -11.17 -22.79 -2.02
C TRP A 57 -11.46 -24.28 -2.25
N GLN A 58 -10.55 -25.17 -1.85
CA GLN A 58 -10.76 -26.61 -1.97
C GLN A 58 -11.96 -27.07 -1.14
N ALA A 59 -12.19 -26.49 0.03
CA ALA A 59 -13.34 -26.81 0.86
C ALA A 59 -14.67 -26.39 0.22
N VAL A 60 -14.71 -25.26 -0.49
CA VAL A 60 -15.95 -24.73 -1.10
C VAL A 60 -16.20 -25.32 -2.48
N THR A 61 -15.16 -25.53 -3.28
CA THR A 61 -15.29 -25.97 -4.69
C THR A 61 -14.93 -27.44 -4.91
N GLY A 62 -14.33 -28.11 -3.92
CA GLY A 62 -13.80 -29.47 -4.04
C GLY A 62 -12.57 -29.59 -4.96
N ARG A 63 -12.09 -28.49 -5.54
CA ARG A 63 -11.04 -28.45 -6.56
C ARG A 63 -9.82 -27.65 -6.07
N PRO A 64 -8.60 -28.00 -6.52
CA PRO A 64 -7.40 -27.23 -6.16
C PRO A 64 -7.48 -25.81 -6.75
N VAL A 65 -7.02 -24.81 -5.98
CA VAL A 65 -6.99 -23.39 -6.43
C VAL A 65 -6.30 -23.31 -7.79
N PRO A 66 -6.85 -22.56 -8.74
CA PRO A 66 -6.28 -22.46 -10.07
C PRO A 66 -5.06 -21.51 -10.03
N ILE A 67 -3.87 -22.04 -9.72
CA ILE A 67 -2.65 -21.22 -9.51
C ILE A 67 -1.77 -21.11 -10.76
N GLN A 68 -1.81 -22.05 -11.72
CA GLN A 68 -1.20 -21.93 -13.06
C GLN A 68 -1.44 -23.19 -13.91
N GLY A 69 -1.70 -23.04 -15.21
CA GLY A 69 -1.32 -24.03 -16.24
C GLY A 69 -2.39 -24.88 -16.94
N ASP A 70 -3.60 -25.04 -16.41
CA ASP A 70 -4.64 -25.83 -17.10
C ASP A 70 -5.58 -24.90 -17.88
N TYR A 71 -5.34 -24.77 -19.19
CA TYR A 71 -6.12 -23.93 -20.12
C TYR A 71 -7.46 -24.56 -20.53
N GLU A 72 -8.17 -25.16 -19.58
CA GLU A 72 -9.56 -25.54 -19.78
C GLU A 72 -10.46 -24.30 -19.66
N LYS A 73 -11.41 -24.14 -20.58
CA LYS A 73 -12.29 -22.94 -20.62
C LYS A 73 -13.09 -22.76 -19.33
N GLU A 74 -13.46 -23.85 -18.67
CA GLU A 74 -14.13 -23.84 -17.37
C GLU A 74 -13.22 -23.30 -16.26
N ARG A 75 -11.93 -23.69 -16.27
CA ARG A 75 -10.92 -23.25 -15.28
C ARG A 75 -10.62 -21.76 -15.38
N THR A 76 -10.72 -21.16 -16.58
CA THR A 76 -10.49 -19.72 -16.78
C THR A 76 -11.55 -18.86 -16.08
N ARG A 77 -12.81 -19.29 -16.08
CA ARG A 77 -13.90 -18.59 -15.37
C ARG A 77 -13.69 -18.65 -13.85
N ASP A 78 -13.26 -19.80 -13.34
CA ASP A 78 -12.92 -19.99 -11.92
C ASP A 78 -11.78 -19.07 -11.47
N VAL A 79 -10.73 -18.91 -12.31
CA VAL A 79 -9.63 -17.97 -12.02
C VAL A 79 -10.14 -16.53 -11.91
N VAL A 80 -10.96 -16.10 -12.87
CA VAL A 80 -11.51 -14.74 -12.88
C VAL A 80 -12.42 -14.52 -11.66
N ALA A 81 -13.29 -15.48 -11.35
CA ALA A 81 -14.19 -15.41 -10.20
C ALA A 81 -13.41 -15.39 -8.87
N PHE A 82 -12.43 -16.27 -8.71
CA PHE A 82 -11.56 -16.31 -7.53
C PHE A 82 -10.77 -15.01 -7.36
N THR A 83 -10.21 -14.48 -8.45
CA THR A 83 -9.41 -13.24 -8.41
C THR A 83 -10.28 -12.05 -8.07
N ALA A 84 -11.48 -11.92 -8.68
CA ALA A 84 -12.42 -10.86 -8.38
C ALA A 84 -12.85 -10.90 -6.90
N LEU A 85 -13.24 -12.08 -6.41
CA LEU A 85 -13.63 -12.29 -5.02
C LEU A 85 -12.48 -11.94 -4.06
N SER A 86 -11.28 -12.46 -4.34
CA SER A 86 -10.09 -12.19 -3.51
C SER A 86 -9.75 -10.70 -3.46
N ALA A 87 -9.81 -10.00 -4.61
CA ALA A 87 -9.54 -8.57 -4.67
C ALA A 87 -10.57 -7.75 -3.86
N MET A 88 -11.85 -8.15 -3.92
CA MET A 88 -12.91 -7.54 -3.10
C MET A 88 -12.64 -7.75 -1.60
N LEU A 89 -12.29 -8.98 -1.20
CA LEU A 89 -11.99 -9.31 0.19
C LEU A 89 -10.77 -8.51 0.71
N VAL A 90 -9.69 -8.44 -0.05
CA VAL A 90 -8.48 -7.69 0.35
C VAL A 90 -8.79 -6.21 0.53
N THR A 91 -9.58 -5.63 -0.38
CA THR A 91 -9.99 -4.22 -0.30
C THR A 91 -10.87 -3.97 0.93
N ALA A 92 -11.84 -4.85 1.18
CA ALA A 92 -12.71 -4.77 2.35
C ALA A 92 -11.91 -4.90 3.66
N ALA A 93 -10.98 -5.85 3.73
CA ALA A 93 -10.12 -6.07 4.88
C ALA A 93 -9.27 -4.83 5.19
N ARG A 94 -8.71 -4.19 4.16
CA ARG A 94 -7.96 -2.94 4.32
C ARG A 94 -8.83 -1.81 4.91
N ILE A 95 -10.03 -1.61 4.36
CA ILE A 95 -10.96 -0.58 4.85
C ILE A 95 -11.33 -0.85 6.31
N ALA A 96 -11.63 -2.11 6.65
CA ALA A 96 -11.93 -2.51 8.02
C ALA A 96 -10.76 -2.27 8.98
N ALA A 97 -9.53 -2.57 8.55
CA ALA A 97 -8.33 -2.33 9.33
C ALA A 97 -8.07 -0.83 9.56
N GLU A 98 -8.22 0.00 8.52
CA GLU A 98 -8.10 1.46 8.62
C GLU A 98 -9.14 2.03 9.61
N ARG A 99 -10.39 1.54 9.56
CA ARG A 99 -11.44 1.93 10.51
C ARG A 99 -11.12 1.50 11.94
N LYS A 100 -10.72 0.24 12.15
CA LYS A 100 -10.37 -0.28 13.49
C LYS A 100 -9.18 0.43 14.09
N ALA A 101 -8.18 0.78 13.29
CA ALA A 101 -7.06 1.59 13.76
C ALA A 101 -7.56 2.97 14.24
N ALA A 102 -8.41 3.63 13.48
CA ALA A 102 -8.98 4.93 13.87
C ALA A 102 -9.81 4.84 15.16
N ASP A 103 -10.65 3.82 15.31
CA ASP A 103 -11.46 3.59 16.51
C ASP A 103 -10.58 3.24 17.72
N TYR A 104 -9.56 2.41 17.54
CA TYR A 104 -8.61 2.07 18.60
C TYR A 104 -7.87 3.33 19.11
N TYR A 105 -7.41 4.20 18.21
CA TYR A 105 -6.81 5.48 18.60
C TYR A 105 -7.82 6.38 19.33
N ARG A 106 -9.07 6.44 18.86
CA ARG A 106 -10.14 7.22 19.49
C ARG A 106 -10.44 6.74 20.92
N GLN A 107 -10.48 5.42 21.15
CA GLN A 107 -10.74 4.82 22.46
C GLN A 107 -9.56 4.90 23.42
N SER A 108 -8.32 4.79 22.91
CA SER A 108 -7.13 4.68 23.77
C SER A 108 -6.54 6.02 24.21
N THR A 109 -6.85 7.14 23.55
CA THR A 109 -6.16 8.42 23.83
C THR A 109 -7.06 9.58 24.25
N GLY A 110 -8.39 9.52 24.08
CA GLY A 110 -9.32 10.62 24.44
C GLY A 110 -9.07 11.97 23.74
N HIS A 111 -7.96 12.09 23.03
CA HIS A 111 -7.44 13.24 22.33
C HIS A 111 -6.85 12.73 21.03
N LEU A 112 -7.32 13.26 19.90
CA LEU A 112 -6.78 12.90 18.59
C LEU A 112 -5.25 13.12 18.58
N PRO A 113 -4.42 12.12 18.22
CA PRO A 113 -2.98 12.31 18.14
C PRO A 113 -2.67 13.53 17.24
N LYS A 114 -1.75 14.41 17.69
CA LYS A 114 -1.38 15.67 17.02
C LYS A 114 -1.12 15.54 15.50
N ALA A 115 -0.75 14.36 15.02
CA ALA A 115 -0.61 14.03 13.60
C ALA A 115 -1.90 14.18 12.77
N LEU A 116 -3.08 14.13 13.41
CA LEU A 116 -4.39 14.36 12.80
C LEU A 116 -4.88 15.80 13.01
N VAL A 117 -4.49 16.46 14.11
CA VAL A 117 -4.86 17.86 14.42
C VAL A 117 -4.06 18.85 13.57
N ASP A 118 -2.78 18.55 13.32
CA ASP A 118 -1.87 19.40 12.54
C ASP A 118 -1.70 18.86 11.12
N ALA A 119 -2.82 18.51 10.48
CA ALA A 119 -2.91 18.01 9.10
C ALA A 119 -2.49 19.05 8.04
N ARG A 120 -1.66 20.04 8.38
CA ARG A 120 -0.88 20.78 7.40
C ARG A 120 0.37 19.96 7.10
N PRO A 121 0.48 19.36 5.90
CA PRO A 121 1.63 18.54 5.57
C PRO A 121 2.89 19.39 5.68
N SER A 122 3.81 18.97 6.56
CA SER A 122 5.13 19.58 6.70
C SER A 122 5.80 19.65 5.32
N ARG A 123 6.64 20.67 5.06
CA ARG A 123 7.28 20.85 3.74
C ARG A 123 7.98 19.58 3.23
N LYS A 124 8.53 18.76 4.14
CA LYS A 124 9.11 17.45 3.81
C LYS A 124 8.06 16.42 3.38
N GLN A 125 6.91 16.37 4.06
CA GLN A 125 5.78 15.51 3.71
C GLN A 125 5.13 15.92 2.38
N ARG A 126 5.04 17.23 2.07
CA ARG A 126 4.58 17.69 0.74
C ARG A 126 5.52 17.24 -0.38
N ARG A 127 6.83 17.26 -0.15
CA ARG A 127 7.82 16.75 -1.10
C ARG A 127 7.74 15.23 -1.24
N ALA A 128 7.54 14.51 -0.14
CA ALA A 128 7.33 13.06 -0.15
C ALA A 128 6.02 12.69 -0.89
N ALA A 129 4.92 13.41 -0.65
CA ALA A 129 3.65 13.22 -1.34
C ALA A 129 3.77 13.46 -2.85
N ARG A 130 4.44 14.55 -3.28
CA ARG A 130 4.72 14.80 -4.70
C ARG A 130 5.59 13.71 -5.36
N ARG A 131 6.53 13.12 -4.60
CA ARG A 131 7.34 11.99 -5.08
C ARG A 131 6.51 10.72 -5.20
N LEU A 132 5.64 10.46 -4.22
CA LEU A 132 4.72 9.32 -4.25
C LEU A 132 3.74 9.44 -5.42
N GLU A 133 3.20 10.63 -5.68
CA GLU A 133 2.31 10.90 -6.80
C GLU A 133 3.01 10.70 -8.15
N LYS A 134 4.25 11.19 -8.28
CA LYS A 134 5.09 10.92 -9.48
C LYS A 134 5.42 9.43 -9.64
N ALA A 135 5.67 8.71 -8.55
CA ALA A 135 5.89 7.28 -8.58
C ALA A 135 4.61 6.53 -8.99
N ARG A 136 3.46 6.95 -8.47
CA ARG A 136 2.14 6.38 -8.76
C ARG A 136 1.72 6.61 -10.20
N SER A 137 1.99 7.79 -10.79
CA SER A 137 1.72 8.05 -12.21
C SER A 137 2.66 7.29 -13.15
N ARG A 138 3.92 7.06 -12.75
CA ARG A 138 4.83 6.17 -13.49
C ARG A 138 4.37 4.71 -13.40
N ALA A 139 3.97 4.24 -12.22
CA ALA A 139 3.40 2.92 -12.03
C ALA A 139 2.10 2.73 -12.83
N GLY A 140 1.21 3.72 -12.82
CA GLY A 140 -0.02 3.70 -13.62
C GLY A 140 0.25 3.52 -15.12
N ARG A 141 1.21 4.28 -15.67
CA ARG A 141 1.62 4.12 -17.08
C ARG A 141 2.28 2.77 -17.38
N ALA A 142 3.05 2.24 -16.43
CA ALA A 142 3.66 0.91 -16.59
C ALA A 142 2.60 -0.19 -16.58
N VAL A 143 1.61 -0.09 -15.69
CA VAL A 143 0.46 -1.00 -15.64
C VAL A 143 -0.36 -0.90 -16.92
N GLU A 144 -0.69 0.30 -17.37
CA GLU A 144 -1.46 0.53 -18.61
C GLU A 144 -0.76 -0.06 -19.84
N ARG A 145 0.57 0.09 -19.94
CA ARG A 145 1.39 -0.55 -20.98
C ARG A 145 1.40 -2.07 -20.87
N ALA A 146 1.46 -2.62 -19.67
CA ALA A 146 1.42 -4.06 -19.46
C ALA A 146 0.03 -4.62 -19.83
N THR A 147 -1.04 -3.93 -19.46
CA THR A 147 -2.41 -4.30 -19.83
C THR A 147 -2.64 -4.21 -21.33
N SER A 148 -2.13 -3.17 -22.01
CA SER A 148 -2.22 -3.06 -23.48
C SER A 148 -1.36 -4.10 -24.21
N ALA A 149 -0.17 -4.43 -23.68
CA ALA A 149 0.69 -5.46 -24.25
C ALA A 149 0.05 -6.86 -24.14
N VAL A 150 -0.52 -7.20 -22.98
CA VAL A 150 -1.28 -8.45 -22.78
C VAL A 150 -2.47 -8.53 -23.73
N GLY A 151 -3.20 -7.42 -23.91
CA GLY A 151 -4.32 -7.34 -24.86
C GLY A 151 -3.91 -7.56 -26.31
N SER A 152 -2.75 -7.05 -26.74
CA SER A 152 -2.22 -7.26 -28.10
C SER A 152 -1.77 -8.71 -28.30
N THR A 153 -0.97 -9.26 -27.38
CA THR A 153 -0.49 -10.66 -27.46
C THR A 153 -1.64 -11.66 -27.49
N ALA A 154 -2.72 -11.40 -26.76
CA ALA A 154 -3.93 -12.22 -26.78
C ALA A 154 -4.71 -12.14 -28.11
N LYS A 155 -4.59 -11.02 -28.85
CA LYS A 155 -5.22 -10.84 -30.16
C LYS A 155 -4.39 -11.50 -31.26
N ASP A 156 -3.07 -11.27 -31.27
CA ASP A 156 -2.13 -11.87 -32.22
C ASP A 156 -2.13 -13.41 -32.17
N THR A 157 -2.20 -14.00 -30.97
CA THR A 157 -2.31 -15.46 -30.81
C THR A 157 -3.64 -16.02 -31.31
N LYS A 158 -4.73 -15.27 -31.17
CA LYS A 158 -6.05 -15.65 -31.69
C LYS A 158 -6.08 -15.61 -33.22
N ASP A 159 -5.45 -14.61 -33.84
CA ASP A 159 -5.37 -14.46 -35.29
C ASP A 159 -4.41 -15.51 -35.92
N ALA A 160 -3.31 -15.85 -35.24
CA ALA A 160 -2.38 -16.91 -35.67
C ALA A 160 -2.99 -18.33 -35.62
N VAL A 161 -3.89 -18.59 -34.66
CA VAL A 161 -4.65 -19.85 -34.58
C VAL A 161 -5.76 -19.91 -35.64
N ALA A 162 -6.42 -18.79 -35.93
CA ALA A 162 -7.47 -18.72 -36.95
C ALA A 162 -6.92 -18.89 -38.39
N GLY A 163 -5.67 -18.49 -38.64
CA GLY A 163 -5.00 -18.66 -39.94
C GLY A 163 -4.42 -20.05 -40.21
N ARG A 164 -4.46 -20.99 -39.26
CA ARG A 164 -3.85 -22.33 -39.36
C ARG A 164 -4.89 -23.46 -39.33
N LEU A 165 -5.99 -23.31 -40.04
CA LEU A 165 -6.89 -24.42 -40.38
C LEU A 165 -6.65 -24.80 -41.84
N PRO A 166 -5.93 -25.90 -42.13
CA PRO A 166 -5.91 -26.46 -43.48
C PRO A 166 -7.31 -27.04 -43.79
N GLY A 167 -7.88 -26.60 -44.91
CA GLY A 167 -8.99 -27.29 -45.56
C GLY A 167 -8.53 -28.55 -46.26
#